data_AF-A0A3A8NRP6-F1
#
_entry.id   AF-A0A3A8NRP6-F1
#
_cell.length_a   1.000
_cell.length_b   1.000
_cell.length_c   1.000
_cell.angle_alpha   90.00
_cell.angle_beta   90.00
_cell.angle_gamma   90.00
#
_symmetry.space_group_name_H-M   'P 1'
#
loop_
_entity.id
_entity.type
_entity.pdbx_description
1 polymer ?
#
loop_
_entity_poly.entity_id
_entity_poly.type
_entity_poly.pdbx_seq_one_letter_code
_entity_poly.pdbx_strand_id
1 'polypeptide(L)'
;MSLSPFSTREVAARRRSRSLLTFVLTGAVALGVTLPGVSHAIPGGPGWQGRYTLTIPAGQVDQFFHYSCPAAYPVATSGGFLPNLTAKIGMVVLGDGPRLDITPVGYNEWSWIIGWPSGARAGSTISFDIYCVAGPA
;
A
#
# COMPACT_ATOMS: atom_id res chain seq x y z
N MET A 1 3.55 -7.21 76.79
CA MET A 1 3.07 -5.89 77.25
C MET A 1 3.68 -4.81 76.36
N SER A 2 2.91 -3.75 76.12
CA SER A 2 3.24 -2.49 75.43
C SER A 2 3.04 -2.43 73.91
N LEU A 3 1.88 -1.89 73.55
CA LEU A 3 1.56 -1.24 72.28
C LEU A 3 2.15 0.18 72.25
N SER A 4 2.42 0.66 71.02
CA SER A 4 2.39 2.06 70.53
C SER A 4 3.71 2.54 69.91
N PRO A 5 3.72 3.51 68.98
CA PRO A 5 2.66 3.91 68.05
C PRO A 5 3.17 4.07 66.60
N PHE A 6 2.35 3.69 65.62
CA PHE A 6 2.59 4.10 64.22
C PHE A 6 2.42 5.62 64.09
N SER A 7 3.46 6.24 63.55
CA SER A 7 3.62 7.67 63.36
C SER A 7 2.50 8.26 62.49
N THR A 8 1.94 9.37 62.95
CA THR A 8 0.87 10.21 62.37
C THR A 8 1.16 10.75 60.95
N ARG A 9 2.24 10.33 60.29
CA ARG A 9 2.64 10.78 58.96
C ARG A 9 2.01 10.00 57.80
N GLU A 10 1.54 8.78 58.00
CA GLU A 10 0.99 7.95 56.91
C GLU A 10 -0.49 8.25 56.57
N VAL A 11 -1.25 8.83 57.50
CA VAL A 11 -2.69 9.08 57.31
C VAL A 11 -2.94 10.30 56.40
N ALA A 12 -2.00 11.24 56.32
CA ALA A 12 -2.13 12.45 55.50
C ALA A 12 -1.89 12.21 53.99
N ALA A 13 -1.15 11.16 53.62
CA ALA A 13 -0.81 10.86 52.22
C ALA A 13 -1.98 10.21 51.44
N ARG A 14 -2.83 9.41 52.12
CA ARG A 14 -3.99 8.75 51.49
C ARG A 14 -5.20 9.65 51.27
N ARG A 15 -5.28 10.80 51.93
CA ARG A 15 -6.45 11.71 51.85
C ARG A 15 -6.36 12.73 50.72
N ARG A 16 -5.18 12.96 50.14
CA ARG A 16 -4.98 13.88 49.01
C ARG A 16 -5.18 13.24 47.62
N SER A 17 -5.37 11.92 47.54
CA SER A 17 -5.51 11.20 46.25
C SER A 17 -6.96 11.10 45.73
N ARG A 18 -7.96 11.63 46.46
CA ARG A 18 -9.39 11.47 46.11
C ARG A 18 -10.11 12.73 45.64
N SER A 19 -9.42 13.87 45.50
CA SER A 19 -10.05 15.14 45.10
C SER A 19 -9.61 15.66 43.72
N LEU A 20 -9.01 14.83 42.87
CA LEU A 20 -8.64 15.20 41.49
C LEU A 20 -9.40 14.38 40.42
N LEU A 21 -10.59 13.91 40.75
CA LEU A 21 -11.43 13.10 39.87
C LEU A 21 -12.73 13.84 39.54
N THR A 22 -12.62 15.07 39.07
CA THR A 22 -13.69 15.78 38.37
C THR A 22 -13.14 17.09 37.88
N PHE A 23 -12.73 17.20 36.61
CA PHE A 23 -12.88 18.43 35.83
C PHE A 23 -12.71 18.08 34.34
N VAL A 24 -13.87 17.93 33.68
CA VAL A 24 -14.19 18.48 32.35
C VAL A 24 -13.66 17.75 31.11
N LEU A 25 -14.57 16.93 30.56
CA LEU A 25 -14.78 16.77 29.11
C LEU A 25 -15.01 18.16 28.48
N THR A 26 -14.06 18.64 27.68
CA THR A 26 -14.35 19.51 26.52
C THR A 26 -13.11 19.61 25.62
N GLY A 27 -13.30 19.37 24.33
CA GLY A 27 -12.41 19.92 23.30
C GLY A 27 -11.34 18.99 22.74
N ALA A 28 -11.67 17.74 22.41
CA ALA A 28 -10.95 17.09 21.31
C ALA A 28 -11.45 17.73 20.01
N VAL A 29 -10.87 18.88 19.63
CA VAL A 29 -10.93 19.33 18.23
C VAL A 29 -10.10 18.33 17.45
N ALA A 30 -10.74 17.25 17.00
CA ALA A 30 -10.19 16.42 15.95
C ALA A 30 -10.06 17.33 14.73
N LEU A 31 -8.88 17.89 14.52
CA LEU A 31 -8.43 18.28 13.19
C LEU A 31 -8.37 17.00 12.38
N GLY A 32 -9.54 16.56 11.90
CA GLY A 32 -9.68 15.53 10.90
C GLY A 32 -9.09 16.10 9.64
N VAL A 33 -7.77 15.93 9.49
CA VAL A 33 -7.12 16.09 8.21
C VAL A 33 -7.79 15.04 7.33
N THR A 34 -8.77 15.46 6.54
CA THR A 34 -9.28 14.64 5.45
C THR A 34 -8.11 14.49 4.50
N LEU A 35 -7.35 13.40 4.67
CA LEU A 35 -6.40 12.99 3.65
C LEU A 35 -7.20 12.87 2.36
N PRO A 36 -6.78 13.50 1.25
CA PRO A 36 -7.47 13.35 -0.02
C PRO A 36 -7.58 11.85 -0.29
N GLY A 37 -8.81 11.34 -0.28
CA GLY A 37 -9.07 9.94 -0.56
C GLY A 37 -8.65 9.67 -1.99
N VAL A 38 -7.67 8.79 -2.18
CA VAL A 38 -7.31 8.31 -3.52
C VAL A 38 -8.53 7.56 -4.05
N SER A 39 -9.26 8.16 -4.99
CA SER A 39 -10.36 7.48 -5.66
C SER A 39 -9.78 6.54 -6.71
N HIS A 40 -9.85 5.23 -6.46
CA HIS A 40 -9.48 4.23 -7.45
C HIS A 40 -10.39 4.34 -8.69
N ALA A 41 -9.83 4.07 -9.87
CA ALA A 41 -10.65 3.97 -11.08
C ALA A 41 -11.69 2.86 -10.92
N ILE A 42 -12.92 3.12 -11.38
CA ILE A 42 -14.00 2.14 -11.35
C ILE A 42 -13.85 1.23 -12.56
N PRO A 43 -14.03 -0.10 -12.43
CA PRO A 43 -14.03 -1.00 -13.58
C PRO A 43 -14.97 -0.53 -14.71
N GLY A 44 -14.41 -0.39 -15.90
CA GLY A 44 -15.08 0.13 -17.11
C GLY A 44 -15.10 1.66 -17.20
N GLY A 45 -14.64 2.36 -16.17
CA GLY A 45 -14.56 3.82 -16.12
C GLY A 45 -13.24 4.40 -16.65
N PRO A 46 -13.13 5.72 -16.72
CA PRO A 46 -11.89 6.39 -17.12
C PRO A 46 -10.70 6.01 -16.24
N GLY A 47 -9.53 5.81 -16.85
CA GLY A 47 -8.31 5.38 -16.17
C GLY A 47 -8.26 3.89 -15.81
N TRP A 48 -9.31 3.11 -16.08
CA TRP A 48 -9.30 1.69 -15.80
C TRP A 48 -8.70 0.87 -16.95
N GLN A 49 -7.64 0.12 -16.65
CA GLN A 49 -7.20 -0.98 -17.50
C GLN A 49 -7.93 -2.26 -17.08
N GLY A 50 -8.71 -2.86 -17.98
CA GLY A 50 -9.23 -4.20 -17.74
C GLY A 50 -8.11 -5.22 -17.51
N ARG A 51 -8.41 -6.32 -16.81
CA ARG A 51 -7.44 -7.39 -16.58
C ARG A 51 -6.86 -7.89 -17.90
N TYR A 52 -5.54 -7.78 -18.02
CA TYR A 52 -4.77 -8.30 -19.13
C TYR A 52 -4.15 -9.64 -18.75
N THR A 53 -4.05 -10.57 -19.70
CA THR A 53 -3.31 -11.83 -19.51
C THR A 53 -2.24 -11.94 -20.57
N LEU A 54 -0.98 -11.91 -20.12
CA LEU A 54 0.19 -12.08 -20.95
C LEU A 54 0.59 -13.55 -20.96
N THR A 55 0.69 -14.14 -22.15
CA THR A 55 1.31 -15.46 -22.35
C THR A 55 2.81 -15.28 -22.51
N ILE A 56 3.60 -16.02 -21.72
CA ILE A 56 5.06 -15.97 -21.79
C ILE A 56 5.55 -17.13 -22.66
N PRO A 57 6.33 -16.86 -23.73
CA PRO A 57 6.94 -17.92 -24.53
C PRO A 57 7.80 -18.86 -23.69
N ALA A 58 7.80 -20.15 -24.02
CA ALA A 58 8.69 -21.12 -23.37
C ALA A 58 10.16 -20.78 -23.65
N GLY A 59 11.02 -20.90 -22.63
CA GLY A 59 12.44 -20.56 -22.71
C GLY A 59 12.76 -19.07 -22.58
N GLN A 60 11.75 -18.20 -22.50
CA GLN A 60 11.94 -16.76 -22.28
C GLN A 60 12.67 -16.52 -20.95
N VAL A 61 13.78 -15.78 -20.98
CA VAL A 61 14.60 -15.52 -19.79
C VAL A 61 14.25 -14.21 -19.08
N ASP A 62 13.63 -13.28 -19.79
CA ASP A 62 13.20 -11.98 -19.28
C ASP A 62 11.91 -11.50 -19.94
N GLN A 63 11.18 -10.66 -19.22
CA GLN A 63 10.03 -9.97 -19.75
C GLN A 63 9.94 -8.58 -19.13
N PHE A 64 9.82 -7.59 -20.00
CA PHE A 64 9.43 -6.23 -19.64
C PHE A 64 8.04 -5.96 -20.20
N PHE A 65 7.17 -5.37 -19.38
CA PHE A 65 5.92 -4.79 -19.86
C PHE A 65 5.51 -3.62 -18.96
N HIS A 66 4.75 -2.71 -19.55
CA HIS A 66 4.33 -1.48 -18.92
C HIS A 66 2.94 -1.08 -19.41
N TYR A 67 2.32 -0.16 -18.68
CA TYR A 67 1.06 0.45 -19.06
C TYR A 67 1.09 1.93 -18.70
N SER A 68 0.95 2.75 -19.73
CA SER A 68 0.91 4.20 -19.60
C SER A 68 -0.52 4.67 -19.34
N CYS A 69 -0.67 5.52 -18.34
CA CYS A 69 -1.94 6.13 -17.98
C CYS A 69 -2.36 7.22 -18.96
N PRO A 70 -3.67 7.38 -19.21
CA PRO A 70 -4.21 8.54 -19.92
C PRO A 70 -3.87 9.85 -19.20
N ALA A 71 -3.67 10.93 -19.96
CA ALA A 71 -3.29 12.24 -19.40
C ALA A 71 -4.26 12.79 -18.33
N ALA A 72 -5.56 12.46 -18.43
CA ALA A 72 -6.56 12.86 -17.44
C ALA A 72 -6.44 12.14 -16.08
N TYR A 73 -5.70 11.02 -16.03
CA TYR A 73 -5.50 10.18 -14.85
C TYR A 73 -4.02 9.84 -14.70
N PRO A 74 -3.15 10.81 -14.36
CA PRO A 74 -1.70 10.68 -14.57
C PRO A 74 -0.98 9.83 -13.50
N VAL A 75 -1.68 9.15 -12.60
CA VAL A 75 -1.05 8.36 -11.52
C VAL A 75 -1.44 6.89 -11.65
N ALA A 76 -0.48 6.05 -12.01
CA ALA A 76 -0.64 4.61 -12.13
C ALA A 76 -0.61 3.93 -10.76
N THR A 77 -1.55 3.01 -10.54
CA THR A 77 -1.67 2.20 -9.33
C THR A 77 -1.81 0.73 -9.72
N SER A 78 -1.01 -0.15 -9.12
CA SER A 78 -1.15 -1.59 -9.32
C SER A 78 -2.54 -2.07 -8.89
N GLY A 79 -3.22 -2.77 -9.79
CA GLY A 79 -4.50 -3.40 -9.54
C GLY A 79 -4.43 -4.87 -9.18
N GLY A 80 -3.36 -5.52 -9.65
CA GLY A 80 -3.09 -6.91 -9.36
C GLY A 80 -1.98 -7.45 -10.25
N PHE A 81 -1.24 -8.42 -9.73
CA PHE A 81 -0.21 -9.15 -10.46
C PHE A 81 -0.24 -10.61 -10.04
N LEU A 82 -0.67 -11.48 -10.95
CA LEU A 82 -1.02 -12.88 -10.69
C LEU A 82 -0.40 -13.79 -11.77
N PRO A 83 0.86 -14.20 -11.61
CA PRO A 83 1.44 -15.29 -12.39
C PRO A 83 0.73 -16.61 -12.05
N ASN A 84 0.50 -17.45 -13.07
CA ASN A 84 0.00 -18.80 -12.85
C ASN A 84 1.08 -19.70 -12.19
N LEU A 85 0.69 -20.91 -11.76
CA LEU A 85 1.61 -21.83 -11.08
C LEU A 85 2.84 -22.17 -11.93
N THR A 86 2.66 -22.32 -13.23
CA THR A 86 3.73 -22.62 -14.19
C THR A 86 4.73 -21.48 -14.29
N ALA A 87 4.23 -20.25 -14.42
CA ALA A 87 5.04 -19.04 -14.50
C ALA A 87 5.81 -18.81 -13.21
N LYS A 88 5.23 -19.06 -12.03
CA LYS A 88 5.90 -18.84 -10.74
C LYS A 88 7.20 -19.64 -10.56
N ILE A 89 7.35 -20.78 -11.22
CA ILE A 89 8.51 -21.65 -11.01
C ILE A 89 9.75 -21.01 -11.63
N GLY A 90 10.70 -20.65 -10.77
CA GLY A 90 11.96 -20.01 -11.18
C GLY A 90 11.80 -18.55 -11.62
N MET A 91 10.64 -17.94 -11.41
CA MET A 91 10.40 -16.53 -11.71
C MET A 91 10.99 -15.64 -10.63
N VAL A 92 11.57 -14.52 -11.06
CA VAL A 92 12.05 -13.44 -10.21
C VAL A 92 11.42 -12.14 -10.69
N VAL A 93 10.82 -11.37 -9.78
CA VAL A 93 10.39 -10.00 -10.08
C VAL A 93 11.58 -9.10 -9.77
N LEU A 94 12.13 -8.47 -10.80
CA LEU A 94 13.27 -7.56 -10.72
C LEU A 94 12.82 -6.10 -10.52
N GLY A 95 11.62 -5.77 -10.99
CA GLY A 95 10.99 -4.48 -10.78
C GLY A 95 9.47 -4.58 -10.86
N ASP A 96 8.78 -3.84 -9.99
CA ASP A 96 7.32 -3.71 -9.94
C ASP A 96 7.00 -2.33 -9.37
N GLY A 97 6.56 -1.42 -10.22
CA GLY A 97 6.33 -0.05 -9.78
C GLY A 97 6.19 0.98 -10.89
N PRO A 98 5.99 2.25 -10.50
CA PRO A 98 6.04 3.37 -11.42
C PRO A 98 7.40 3.46 -12.11
N ARG A 99 7.41 3.80 -13.39
CA ARG A 99 8.62 4.05 -14.16
C ARG A 99 9.23 5.39 -13.77
N LEU A 100 10.18 5.36 -12.83
CA LEU A 100 10.90 6.57 -12.39
C LEU A 100 12.11 6.92 -13.28
N ASP A 101 12.42 6.06 -14.25
CA ASP A 101 13.54 6.17 -15.19
C ASP A 101 13.19 6.93 -16.49
N ILE A 102 11.92 7.29 -16.70
CA ILE A 102 11.48 8.09 -17.87
C ILE A 102 11.65 9.59 -17.59
N THR A 103 11.79 10.40 -18.65
CA THR A 103 11.88 11.87 -18.55
C THR A 103 10.71 12.54 -19.27
N PRO A 104 9.97 13.46 -18.62
CA PRO A 104 10.06 13.80 -17.19
C PRO A 104 9.73 12.60 -16.30
N VAL A 105 10.32 12.56 -15.09
CA VAL A 105 10.03 11.50 -14.11
C VAL A 105 8.53 11.55 -13.82
N GLY A 106 7.84 10.43 -14.03
CA GLY A 106 6.39 10.39 -14.04
C GLY A 106 5.84 9.17 -13.30
N TYR A 107 4.77 9.40 -12.54
CA TYR A 107 3.98 8.32 -11.95
C TYR A 107 2.91 7.80 -12.92
N ASN A 108 2.94 8.24 -14.17
CA ASN A 108 1.92 7.97 -15.18
C ASN A 108 2.15 6.65 -15.93
N GLU A 109 3.09 5.82 -15.51
CA GLU A 109 3.31 4.51 -16.10
C GLU A 109 3.73 3.52 -15.02
N TRP A 110 3.06 2.37 -14.97
CA TRP A 110 3.48 1.24 -14.14
C TRP A 110 4.17 0.19 -15.00
N SER A 111 5.17 -0.48 -14.46
CA SER A 111 5.91 -1.51 -15.18
C SER A 111 6.31 -2.68 -14.31
N TRP A 112 6.56 -3.80 -14.99
CA TRP A 112 7.16 -4.98 -14.41
C TRP A 112 8.39 -5.39 -15.20
N ILE A 113 9.43 -5.78 -14.49
CA ILE A 113 10.63 -6.41 -15.02
C ILE A 113 10.69 -7.78 -14.36
N ILE A 114 10.63 -8.84 -15.17
CA ILE A 114 10.56 -10.22 -14.70
C ILE A 114 11.67 -11.02 -15.34
N GLY A 115 12.26 -11.94 -14.59
CA GLY A 115 13.25 -12.89 -15.08
C GLY A 115 12.86 -14.33 -14.78
N TRP A 116 13.32 -15.23 -15.65
CA TRP A 116 13.39 -16.68 -15.43
C TRP A 116 14.82 -17.12 -15.76
N PRO A 117 15.74 -17.20 -14.78
CA PRO A 117 17.14 -17.52 -15.04
C PRO A 117 17.36 -18.86 -15.78
N SER A 118 16.43 -19.80 -15.62
CA SER A 118 16.44 -21.11 -16.30
C SER A 118 15.46 -21.21 -17.48
N GLY A 119 14.90 -20.07 -17.92
CA GLY A 119 13.86 -19.99 -18.95
C GLY A 119 12.45 -20.28 -18.42
N ALA A 120 11.48 -19.51 -18.90
CA ALA A 120 10.07 -19.67 -18.56
C ALA A 120 9.55 -21.04 -19.06
N ARG A 121 8.68 -21.68 -18.27
CA ARG A 121 8.10 -22.98 -18.63
C ARG A 121 6.97 -22.80 -19.64
N ALA A 122 6.75 -23.80 -20.50
CA ALA A 122 5.61 -23.81 -21.41
C ALA A 122 4.28 -23.72 -20.66
N GLY A 123 3.38 -22.84 -21.11
CA GLY A 123 2.11 -22.55 -20.42
C GLY A 123 2.22 -21.51 -19.31
N SER A 124 3.33 -20.79 -19.21
CA SER A 124 3.47 -19.64 -18.31
C SER A 124 2.55 -18.50 -18.75
N THR A 125 1.72 -18.01 -17.83
CA THR A 125 0.90 -16.82 -18.04
C THR A 125 0.95 -15.90 -16.82
N ILE A 126 0.76 -14.61 -17.07
CA ILE A 126 0.68 -13.57 -16.04
C ILE A 126 -0.57 -12.76 -16.28
N SER A 127 -1.48 -12.75 -15.32
CA SER A 127 -2.63 -11.85 -15.32
C SER A 127 -2.34 -10.63 -14.46
N PHE A 128 -2.64 -9.43 -14.97
CA PHE A 128 -2.43 -8.20 -14.24
C PHE A 128 -3.49 -7.16 -14.61
N ASP A 129 -3.62 -6.14 -13.77
CA ASP A 129 -4.48 -4.99 -13.99
C ASP A 129 -3.87 -3.74 -13.35
N ILE A 130 -4.15 -2.58 -13.93
CA ILE A 130 -3.67 -1.27 -13.46
C ILE A 130 -4.84 -0.30 -13.46
N TYR A 131 -4.93 0.47 -12.38
CA TYR A 131 -5.88 1.57 -12.26
C TYR A 131 -5.10 2.88 -12.32
N CYS A 132 -5.55 3.82 -13.13
CA CYS A 132 -5.01 5.17 -13.18
C CYS A 132 -5.94 6.12 -12.45
N VAL A 133 -5.40 6.93 -11.54
CA VAL A 133 -6.15 7.88 -10.73
C VAL A 133 -5.78 9.31 -11.10
N ALA A 134 -6.68 10.25 -10.77
CA ALA A 134 -6.35 11.67 -10.84
C ALA A 134 -5.16 11.97 -9.92
N GLY A 135 -4.27 12.86 -10.35
CA GLY A 135 -3.18 13.34 -9.49
C GLY A 135 -3.72 14.14 -8.29
N PRO A 136 -2.88 14.43 -7.29
CA PRO A 136 -3.23 15.40 -6.26
C PRO A 136 -3.66 16.71 -6.93
N ALA A 137 -4.74 17.31 -6.41
CA ALA A 137 -5.14 18.66 -6.78
C ALA A 137 -4.15 19.70 -6.23
#